data_AF-A0A367R0G7-F1
#
_entry.id   AF-A0A367R0G7-F1
#
_cell.length_a   1.000
_cell.length_b   1.000
_cell.length_c   1.000
_cell.angle_alpha   90.00
_cell.angle_beta   90.00
_cell.angle_gamma   90.00
#
_symmetry.space_group_name_H-M   'P 1'
#
loop_
_entity.id
_entity.type
_entity.pdbx_description
1 polymer ?
#
loop_
_entity_poly.entity_id
_entity_poly.type
_entity_poly.pdbx_seq_one_letter_code
_entity_poly.pdbx_strand_id
1 'polypeptide(L)'
;MQAVLPETELILIQIAEKHYPHTHFRIIPEFNFKVDNWIEMNFVAYLSESTSEDRPHSNPFHKYYRRDRFDFNLAFALKDTRLFLSGDWHEVTLTLHYSLAGGCSWWDEGDAIARPHPHGDKLEAIAQEMYPIFKTR
;
A
#
# COMPACT_ATOMS: atom_id res chain seq x y z
N MET A 1 21.93 -7.13 -2.58
CA MET A 1 21.07 -6.59 -1.52
C MET A 1 20.94 -5.10 -1.78
N GLN A 2 19.80 -4.63 -2.26
CA GLN A 2 19.47 -3.21 -2.15
C GLN A 2 18.09 -3.20 -1.50
N ALA A 3 18.09 -3.00 -0.18
CA ALA A 3 16.88 -2.69 0.54
C ALA A 3 16.24 -1.45 -0.12
N VAL A 4 14.92 -1.34 -0.06
CA VAL A 4 14.27 -0.05 -0.32
C VAL A 4 14.95 0.95 0.62
N LEU A 5 15.44 2.05 0.05
CA LEU A 5 16.21 3.00 0.82
C LEU A 5 15.27 3.67 1.85
N PRO A 6 15.72 3.98 3.08
CA PRO A 6 14.84 4.51 4.13
C PRO A 6 14.03 5.75 3.70
N GLU A 7 14.63 6.61 2.86
CA GLU A 7 13.94 7.77 2.29
C GLU A 7 12.78 7.39 1.37
N THR A 8 12.88 6.26 0.67
CA THR A 8 11.81 5.77 -0.20
C THR A 8 10.68 5.18 0.63
N GLU A 9 10.98 4.43 1.69
CA GLU A 9 9.95 3.97 2.62
C GLU A 9 9.18 5.14 3.21
N LEU A 10 9.87 6.21 3.63
CA LEU A 10 9.24 7.41 4.16
C LEU A 10 8.32 8.09 3.15
N ILE A 11 8.77 8.26 1.89
CA ILE A 11 7.96 8.88 0.83
C ILE A 11 6.71 8.03 0.57
N LEU A 12 6.86 6.71 0.49
CA LEU A 12 5.74 5.79 0.27
C LEU A 12 4.71 5.86 1.41
N ILE A 13 5.17 5.91 2.66
CA ILE A 13 4.29 6.10 3.83
C ILE A 13 3.54 7.43 3.72
N GLN A 14 4.24 8.54 3.43
CA GLN A 14 3.62 9.86 3.30
C GLN A 14 2.53 9.90 2.21
N ILE A 15 2.76 9.22 1.08
CA ILE A 15 1.75 9.09 0.03
C ILE A 15 0.52 8.35 0.56
N ALA A 16 0.70 7.22 1.25
CA ALA A 16 -0.43 6.46 1.80
C ALA A 16 -1.21 7.25 2.85
N GLU A 17 -0.52 7.92 3.78
CA GLU A 17 -1.12 8.71 4.86
C GLU A 17 -1.89 9.94 4.35
N LYS A 18 -1.44 10.55 3.25
CA LYS A 18 -2.16 11.65 2.57
C LYS A 18 -3.58 11.25 2.16
N HIS A 19 -3.80 10.00 1.76
CA HIS A 19 -5.09 9.50 1.28
C HIS A 19 -5.95 8.83 2.38
N TYR A 20 -5.32 8.48 3.50
CA TYR A 20 -5.97 7.93 4.68
C TYR A 20 -5.71 8.83 5.90
N PRO A 21 -6.41 9.97 6.00
CA PRO A 21 -6.29 10.82 7.17
C PRO A 21 -6.67 10.02 8.41
N HIS A 22 -5.95 10.23 9.50
CA HIS A 22 -6.08 9.50 10.76
C HIS A 22 -5.47 8.08 10.77
N THR A 23 -4.66 7.73 9.76
CA THR A 23 -3.95 6.45 9.69
C THR A 23 -2.45 6.69 9.61
N HIS A 24 -1.68 5.94 10.41
CA HIS A 24 -0.24 5.78 10.24
C HIS A 24 0.07 4.44 9.61
N PHE A 25 1.06 4.40 8.72
CA PHE A 25 1.49 3.14 8.11
C PHE A 25 2.89 2.74 8.56
N ARG A 26 3.08 1.44 8.75
CA ARG A 26 4.39 0.80 8.82
C ARG A 26 4.56 -0.10 7.61
N ILE A 27 5.68 0.04 6.90
CA ILE A 27 6.03 -0.87 5.82
C ILE A 27 6.72 -2.11 6.43
N ILE A 28 6.24 -3.28 6.06
CA ILE A 28 6.93 -4.56 6.25
C ILE A 28 7.40 -5.01 4.87
N PRO A 29 8.70 -4.88 4.56
CA PRO A 29 9.21 -5.28 3.26
C PRO A 29 9.21 -6.81 3.16
N GLU A 30 8.62 -7.33 2.09
CA GLU A 30 8.67 -8.75 1.74
C GLU A 30 9.50 -8.89 0.47
N PHE A 31 10.76 -9.24 0.63
CA PHE A 31 11.66 -9.37 -0.50
C PHE A 31 11.61 -10.80 -1.05
N ASN A 32 10.68 -11.05 -1.97
CA ASN A 32 10.58 -12.34 -2.64
C ASN A 32 11.46 -12.39 -3.91
N PHE A 33 12.78 -12.27 -3.75
CA PHE A 33 13.74 -12.29 -4.88
C PHE A 33 13.85 -13.66 -5.59
N LYS A 34 13.19 -14.70 -5.08
CA LYS A 34 13.33 -16.06 -5.60
C LYS A 34 12.45 -16.35 -6.82
N VAL A 35 11.43 -15.53 -7.07
CA VAL A 35 10.45 -15.76 -8.12
C VAL A 35 10.07 -14.38 -8.71
N ASP A 36 10.48 -14.12 -9.95
CA ASP A 36 9.86 -13.15 -10.88
C ASP A 36 10.19 -11.64 -10.91
N ASN A 37 11.29 -11.13 -10.34
CA ASN A 37 11.67 -9.69 -10.47
C ASN A 37 10.61 -8.72 -9.91
N TRP A 38 10.08 -8.99 -8.72
CA TRP A 38 9.12 -8.12 -8.03
C TRP A 38 9.74 -7.41 -6.83
N ILE A 39 9.22 -6.23 -6.53
CA ILE A 39 9.37 -5.55 -5.24
C ILE A 39 8.01 -5.65 -4.53
N GLU A 40 7.96 -6.29 -3.37
CA GLU A 40 6.74 -6.43 -2.57
C GLU A 40 6.88 -5.76 -1.19
N MET A 41 5.84 -5.06 -0.77
CA MET A 41 5.79 -4.32 0.50
C MET A 41 4.38 -4.36 1.09
N ASN A 42 4.28 -4.72 2.37
CA ASN A 42 3.02 -4.68 3.10
C ASN A 42 2.91 -3.38 3.89
N PHE A 43 1.84 -2.61 3.63
CA PHE A 43 1.47 -1.42 4.37
C PHE A 43 0.53 -1.81 5.50
N VAL A 44 1.02 -1.72 6.73
CA VAL A 44 0.31 -2.10 7.94
C VAL A 44 -0.21 -0.86 8.63
N ALA A 45 -1.54 -0.71 8.67
CA ALA A 45 -2.22 0.49 9.16
C ALA A 45 -2.45 0.52 10.69
N TYR A 46 -2.25 1.70 11.27
CA TYR A 46 -2.50 2.01 12.67
C TYR A 46 -3.24 3.34 12.81
N LEU A 47 -3.93 3.57 13.92
CA LEU A 47 -4.58 4.85 14.21
C LEU A 47 -3.53 5.94 14.48
N SER A 48 -3.65 7.11 13.82
CA SER A 48 -2.68 8.19 13.98
C SER A 48 -2.99 9.20 15.09
N GLU A 49 -4.24 9.24 15.60
CA GLU A 49 -4.70 10.27 16.55
C GLU A 49 -4.21 10.11 18.00
N SER A 50 -3.17 9.31 18.25
CA SER A 50 -2.71 9.02 19.61
C SER A 50 -1.69 10.03 20.16
N THR A 51 -1.92 11.33 20.01
CA THR A 51 -1.07 12.36 20.64
C THR A 51 -1.46 12.69 22.07
N SER A 52 -2.51 12.08 22.63
CA SER A 52 -2.86 12.30 24.05
C SER A 52 -1.92 11.55 25.00
N GLU A 53 -1.55 12.20 26.10
CA GLU A 53 -0.72 11.62 27.17
C GLU A 53 -1.41 10.43 27.86
N ASP A 54 -2.75 10.33 27.76
CA ASP A 54 -3.60 9.30 28.39
C ASP A 54 -3.76 8.01 27.57
N ARG A 55 -2.87 7.78 26.60
CA ARG A 55 -2.99 6.63 25.70
C ARG A 55 -2.71 5.29 26.42
N PRO A 56 -3.48 4.21 26.15
CA PRO A 56 -3.26 2.90 26.78
C PRO A 56 -1.86 2.32 26.52
N HIS A 57 -1.23 2.68 25.40
CA HIS A 57 0.10 2.24 25.03
C HIS A 57 0.93 3.36 24.40
N SER A 58 2.21 3.47 24.80
CA SER A 58 3.14 4.48 24.30
C SER A 58 3.69 4.20 22.88
N ASN A 59 3.61 2.96 22.42
CA ASN A 59 4.03 2.59 21.08
C ASN A 59 2.87 2.83 20.08
N PRO A 60 3.02 3.73 19.09
CA PRO A 60 1.95 3.98 18.10
C PRO A 60 1.67 2.77 17.19
N PHE A 61 2.62 1.83 17.07
CA PHE A 61 2.46 0.58 16.33
C PHE A 61 1.99 -0.58 17.21
N HIS A 62 1.48 -0.30 18.42
CA HIS A 62 0.91 -1.32 19.27
C HIS A 62 -0.36 -1.91 18.62
N LYS A 63 -0.58 -3.22 18.77
CA LYS A 63 -1.74 -3.94 18.23
C LYS A 63 -3.10 -3.33 18.60
N TYR A 64 -3.17 -2.63 19.74
CA TYR A 64 -4.36 -1.90 20.18
C TYR A 64 -4.80 -0.82 19.18
N TYR A 65 -3.87 -0.22 18.45
CA TYR A 65 -4.13 0.83 17.46
C TYR A 65 -4.30 0.27 16.04
N ARG A 66 -4.34 -1.05 15.85
CA ARG A 66 -4.38 -1.68 14.53
C ARG A 66 -5.65 -1.29 13.76
N ARG A 67 -5.49 -0.95 12.48
CA ARG A 67 -6.61 -0.70 11.55
C ARG A 67 -6.47 -1.57 10.31
N ASP A 68 -6.55 -2.88 10.49
CA ASP A 68 -6.43 -3.92 9.46
C ASP A 68 -7.21 -3.65 8.16
N ARG A 69 -8.42 -3.09 8.24
CA ARG A 69 -9.23 -2.71 7.06
C ARG A 69 -8.57 -1.70 6.09
N PHE A 70 -7.44 -1.09 6.44
CA PHE A 70 -6.68 -0.20 5.55
C PHE A 70 -5.35 -0.80 5.10
N ASP A 71 -5.08 -2.05 5.44
CA ASP A 71 -3.89 -2.71 4.93
C ASP A 71 -3.96 -2.86 3.43
N PHE A 72 -2.79 -2.80 2.83
CA PHE A 72 -2.62 -3.21 1.46
C PHE A 72 -1.19 -3.68 1.22
N ASN A 73 -1.04 -4.60 0.29
CA ASN A 73 0.21 -4.98 -0.31
C ASN A 73 0.45 -4.12 -1.56
N LEU A 74 1.68 -3.67 -1.74
CA LEU A 74 2.19 -3.13 -2.99
C LEU A 74 3.11 -4.17 -3.61
N ALA A 75 2.85 -4.54 -4.86
CA ALA A 75 3.73 -5.35 -5.66
C ALA A 75 4.10 -4.60 -6.95
N PHE A 76 5.39 -4.44 -7.22
CA PHE A 76 5.89 -3.78 -8.43
C PHE A 76 6.71 -4.76 -9.27
N ALA A 77 6.23 -5.05 -10.47
CA ALA A 77 6.90 -5.90 -11.44
C ALA A 77 7.95 -5.10 -12.22
N LEU A 78 9.24 -5.38 -11.99
CA LEU A 78 10.35 -4.62 -12.58
C LEU A 78 10.44 -4.77 -14.10
N LYS A 79 10.03 -5.92 -14.64
CA LYS A 79 10.21 -6.26 -16.07
C LYS A 79 9.25 -5.53 -17.00
N ASP A 80 8.00 -5.40 -16.59
CA ASP A 80 6.92 -4.82 -17.40
C ASP A 80 6.35 -3.54 -16.79
N THR A 81 6.96 -3.06 -15.70
CA THR A 81 6.62 -1.79 -15.04
C THR A 81 5.14 -1.75 -14.67
N ARG A 82 4.64 -2.80 -14.03
CA ARG A 82 3.26 -2.86 -13.54
C ARG A 82 3.27 -2.74 -12.03
N LEU A 83 2.36 -1.93 -11.50
CA LEU A 83 2.14 -1.78 -10.07
C LEU A 83 0.81 -2.41 -9.72
N PHE A 84 0.81 -3.19 -8.65
CA PHE A 84 -0.36 -3.82 -8.09
C PHE A 84 -0.54 -3.34 -6.65
N LEU A 85 -1.76 -2.93 -6.30
CA LEU A 85 -2.16 -2.71 -4.92
C LEU A 85 -3.26 -3.71 -4.58
N SER A 86 -3.05 -4.53 -3.57
CA SER A 86 -4.03 -5.54 -3.14
C SER A 86 -4.37 -5.34 -1.67
N GLY A 87 -5.63 -5.44 -1.30
CA GLY A 87 -6.03 -5.35 0.10
C GLY A 87 -7.33 -6.09 0.36
N ASP A 88 -7.49 -6.54 1.60
CA ASP A 88 -8.72 -7.18 2.05
C ASP A 88 -9.71 -6.10 2.47
N TRP A 89 -10.66 -5.81 1.61
CA TRP A 89 -11.71 -4.83 1.86
C TRP A 89 -13.05 -5.54 1.86
N HIS A 90 -13.79 -5.49 2.98
CA HIS A 90 -15.07 -6.18 3.12
C HIS A 90 -14.99 -7.71 2.89
N GLU A 91 -13.96 -8.36 3.42
CA GLU A 91 -13.75 -9.83 3.32
C GLU A 91 -13.46 -10.36 1.90
N VAL A 92 -13.25 -9.47 0.93
CA VAL A 92 -12.77 -9.80 -0.41
C VAL A 92 -11.42 -9.14 -0.66
N THR A 93 -10.51 -9.89 -1.28
CA THR A 93 -9.22 -9.36 -1.72
C THR A 93 -9.42 -8.68 -3.06
N LEU A 94 -9.37 -7.35 -3.08
CA LEU A 94 -9.44 -6.59 -4.33
C LEU A 94 -8.03 -6.16 -4.75
N THR A 95 -7.79 -6.19 -6.04
CA THR A 95 -6.50 -5.81 -6.64
C THR A 95 -6.70 -4.69 -7.66
N LEU A 96 -6.04 -3.57 -7.42
CA LEU A 96 -5.79 -2.56 -8.43
C LEU A 96 -4.54 -2.94 -9.21
N HIS A 97 -4.66 -2.99 -10.53
CA HIS A 97 -3.54 -3.04 -11.45
C HIS A 97 -3.38 -1.67 -12.14
N TYR A 98 -2.17 -1.12 -12.06
CA TYR A 98 -1.80 0.17 -12.60
C TYR A 98 -0.58 0.10 -13.53
N SER A 99 -0.70 0.72 -14.71
CA SER A 99 0.41 0.96 -15.64
C SER A 99 0.21 2.25 -16.41
N LEU A 100 1.29 2.87 -16.89
CA LEU A 100 1.19 4.10 -17.71
C LEU A 100 0.45 3.89 -19.05
N ALA A 101 0.59 2.71 -19.65
CA ALA A 101 0.00 2.40 -20.95
C ALA A 101 -1.46 1.94 -20.83
N GLY A 102 -1.80 1.23 -19.75
CA GLY A 102 -3.11 0.62 -19.54
C GLY A 102 -4.03 1.35 -18.55
N GLY A 103 -3.54 2.36 -17.84
CA GLY A 103 -4.31 3.05 -16.80
C GLY A 103 -4.54 2.18 -15.57
N CYS A 104 -5.71 2.34 -14.94
CA CYS A 104 -6.17 1.60 -13.77
C CYS A 104 -7.17 0.51 -14.17
N SER A 105 -7.01 -0.71 -13.67
CA SER A 105 -7.99 -1.79 -13.79
C SER A 105 -8.16 -2.49 -12.45
N TRP A 106 -9.41 -2.84 -12.10
CA TRP A 106 -9.74 -3.48 -10.82
C TRP A 106 -10.14 -4.93 -11.02
N TRP A 107 -9.70 -5.76 -10.09
CA TRP A 107 -9.90 -7.21 -10.13
C TRP A 107 -10.33 -7.73 -8.75
N ASP A 108 -11.20 -8.73 -8.75
CA ASP A 108 -11.62 -9.53 -7.59
C ASP A 108 -11.45 -11.00 -7.97
N GLU A 109 -10.56 -11.73 -7.27
CA GLU A 109 -10.22 -13.13 -7.56
C GLU A 109 -9.96 -13.49 -9.05
N GLY A 110 -9.54 -12.51 -9.86
CA GLY A 110 -9.25 -12.69 -11.30
C GLY A 110 -10.37 -12.24 -12.24
N ASP A 111 -11.50 -11.78 -11.72
CA ASP A 111 -12.58 -11.16 -12.49
C ASP A 111 -12.45 -9.64 -12.48
N ALA A 112 -12.61 -9.02 -13.65
CA ALA A 112 -12.57 -7.57 -13.77
C ALA A 112 -13.83 -6.95 -13.15
N ILE A 113 -13.64 -5.99 -12.24
CA ILE A 113 -14.73 -5.31 -11.54
C ILE A 113 -14.70 -3.80 -11.76
N ALA A 114 -15.80 -3.14 -11.40
CA ALA A 114 -15.82 -1.69 -11.29
C ALA A 114 -14.95 -1.21 -10.13
N ARG A 115 -14.55 0.06 -10.16
CA ARG A 115 -13.82 0.70 -9.06
C ARG A 115 -14.57 0.53 -7.74
N PRO A 116 -13.96 -0.09 -6.71
CA PRO A 116 -14.64 -0.33 -5.44
C PRO A 116 -14.80 0.96 -4.62
N HIS A 117 -15.95 1.12 -3.97
CA HIS A 117 -16.20 2.21 -3.03
C HIS A 117 -16.02 1.71 -1.58
N PRO A 118 -15.46 2.49 -0.63
CA PRO A 118 -14.96 3.87 -0.76
C PRO A 118 -13.46 4.00 -1.06
N HIS A 119 -12.74 2.89 -1.18
CA HIS A 119 -11.27 2.89 -1.20
C HIS A 119 -10.66 3.06 -2.60
N GLY A 120 -11.40 2.76 -3.66
CA GLY A 120 -10.87 2.68 -5.02
C GLY A 120 -10.22 3.98 -5.50
N ASP A 121 -10.88 5.13 -5.33
CA ASP A 121 -10.32 6.42 -5.75
C ASP A 121 -8.99 6.75 -5.05
N LYS A 122 -8.91 6.42 -3.76
CA LYS A 122 -7.71 6.65 -2.93
C LYS A 122 -6.55 5.78 -3.40
N LEU A 123 -6.82 4.51 -3.68
CA LEU A 123 -5.81 3.56 -4.11
C LEU A 123 -5.31 3.85 -5.52
N GLU A 124 -6.17 4.31 -6.42
CA GLU A 124 -5.74 4.79 -7.73
C GLU A 124 -4.82 6.01 -7.61
N ALA A 125 -5.15 6.96 -6.74
CA ALA A 125 -4.29 8.11 -6.49
C ALA A 125 -2.95 7.71 -5.84
N ILE A 126 -2.98 6.79 -4.87
CA ILE A 126 -1.77 6.21 -4.28
C ILE A 126 -0.91 5.54 -5.37
N ALA A 127 -1.49 4.69 -6.22
CA ALA A 127 -0.78 4.01 -7.30
C ALA A 127 -0.14 5.01 -8.27
N GLN A 128 -0.87 6.06 -8.66
CA GLN A 128 -0.37 7.13 -9.53
C GLN A 128 0.82 7.89 -8.92
N GLU A 129 0.78 8.18 -7.62
CA GLU A 129 1.86 8.89 -6.91
C GLU A 129 3.07 7.98 -6.62
N MET A 130 2.85 6.69 -6.33
CA MET A 130 3.92 5.75 -6.01
C MET A 130 4.65 5.23 -7.26
N TYR A 131 3.95 5.03 -8.38
CA TYR A 131 4.52 4.44 -9.58
C TYR A 131 5.81 5.12 -10.09
N PRO A 132 5.90 6.47 -10.17
CA PRO A 132 7.12 7.14 -10.61
C PRO A 132 8.35 6.86 -9.73
N ILE A 133 8.17 6.52 -8.45
CA ILE A 133 9.25 6.23 -7.50
C ILE A 133 9.97 4.92 -7.87
N PHE A 134 9.22 3.95 -8.39
CA PHE A 134 9.77 2.65 -8.81
C PHE A 134 10.31 2.68 -10.24
N LYS A 135 9.76 3.52 -11.12
CA LYS A 135 10.22 3.64 -12.51
C LYS A 135 11.58 4.31 -12.65
N THR A 136 11.98 5.17 -11.71
CA THR A 136 13.24 5.93 -11.77
C THR A 136 14.45 5.18 -11.21
N ARG A 137 14.26 3.93 -10.77
CA ARG A 137 15.31 3.04 -10.22
C ARG A 137 15.69 1.96 -11.22
#